data_AF-A0A8T6UVL3-F1
#
_entry.id   AF-A0A8T6UVL3-F1
#
_cell.length_a   1.000
_cell.length_b   1.000
_cell.length_c   1.000
_cell.angle_alpha   90.00
_cell.angle_beta   90.00
_cell.angle_gamma   90.00
#
_symmetry.space_group_name_H-M   'P 1'
#
loop_
_entity.id
_entity.type
_entity.pdbx_description
1 polymer ?
#
loop_
_entity_poly.entity_id
_entity_poly.type
_entity_poly.pdbx_seq_one_letter_code
_entity_poly.pdbx_strand_id
1 'polypeptide(L)'
;MEIILPRFFVILSFFVVSIFVYRPFCRLFCPYGAIASLVAKFSLFKLKKGDTCVNCGKCDAKCPTGNISQKYGECYLCGRCFRVCNVEAIAFC
;
A
#
# COMPACT_ATOMS: atom_id res chain seq x y z
N MET A 1 -29.77 -21.03 -19.91
CA MET A 1 -29.28 -21.39 -18.56
C MET A 1 -27.76 -21.53 -18.52
N GLU A 2 -27.13 -21.94 -19.62
CA GLU A 2 -25.67 -22.14 -19.81
C GLU A 2 -24.76 -20.92 -19.50
N ILE A 3 -25.28 -19.68 -19.52
CA ILE A 3 -24.47 -18.44 -19.46
C ILE A 3 -24.41 -17.83 -18.05
N ILE A 4 -25.30 -18.23 -17.13
CA ILE A 4 -25.36 -17.68 -15.76
C ILE A 4 -24.24 -18.25 -14.86
N LEU A 5 -23.89 -19.52 -15.07
CA LEU A 5 -22.90 -20.26 -14.27
C LEU A 5 -21.48 -19.66 -14.32
N PRO A 6 -20.93 -19.27 -15.50
CA PRO A 6 -19.61 -18.63 -15.55
C PRO A 6 -19.62 -17.22 -14.96
N ARG A 7 -20.73 -16.46 -15.06
CA ARG A 7 -20.83 -15.11 -14.50
C ARG A 7 -20.71 -15.10 -12.99
N PHE A 8 -21.38 -16.04 -12.31
CA PHE A 8 -21.25 -16.18 -10.85
C PHE A 8 -19.84 -16.61 -10.43
N PHE A 9 -19.22 -17.53 -11.16
CA PHE A 9 -17.87 -17.99 -10.84
C PHE A 9 -16.82 -16.89 -11.01
N VAL A 10 -16.95 -16.04 -12.04
CA VAL A 10 -16.07 -14.88 -12.25
C VAL A 10 -16.20 -13.87 -11.11
N ILE A 11 -17.43 -13.53 -10.71
CA ILE A 11 -17.67 -12.59 -9.61
C ILE A 11 -17.13 -13.17 -8.29
N LEU A 12 -17.41 -14.45 -8.01
CA LEU A 12 -16.97 -15.11 -6.78
C LEU A 12 -15.44 -15.18 -6.68
N SER A 13 -14.76 -15.56 -7.77
CA SER A 13 -13.30 -15.60 -7.84
C SER A 13 -12.68 -14.22 -7.55
N PHE A 14 -13.28 -13.16 -8.09
CA PHE A 14 -12.82 -11.79 -7.89
C PHE A 14 -12.96 -11.32 -6.43
N PHE A 15 -14.04 -11.71 -5.76
CA PHE A 15 -14.25 -11.45 -4.33
C PHE A 15 -13.25 -12.22 -3.46
N VAL A 16 -12.99 -13.49 -3.78
CA VAL A 16 -12.02 -14.31 -3.03
C VAL A 16 -10.60 -13.76 -3.15
N VAL A 17 -10.19 -13.33 -4.35
CA VAL A 17 -8.88 -12.69 -4.55
C VAL A 17 -8.78 -11.35 -3.80
N SER A 18 -9.89 -10.61 -3.67
CA SER A 18 -9.95 -9.35 -2.93
C SER A 18 -9.74 -9.50 -1.41
N ILE A 19 -9.91 -10.71 -0.86
CA ILE A 19 -9.68 -11.01 0.55
C ILE A 19 -8.19 -11.24 0.84
N PHE A 20 -7.46 -11.85 -0.10
CA PHE A 20 -6.05 -12.23 0.11
C PHE A 20 -5.04 -11.11 -0.17
N VAL A 21 -5.38 -10.15 -1.04
CA VAL A 21 -4.50 -9.03 -1.39
C VAL A 21 -5.16 -7.74 -0.94
N TYR A 22 -4.45 -6.90 -0.18
CA TYR A 22 -4.92 -5.56 0.10
C TYR A 22 -4.93 -4.78 -1.23
N ARG A 23 -6.12 -4.61 -1.84
CA ARG A 23 -6.35 -3.99 -3.16
C ARG A 23 -5.61 -4.68 -4.34
N PRO A 24 -5.96 -5.93 -4.72
CA PRO A 24 -5.32 -6.62 -5.84
C PRO A 24 -5.58 -5.90 -7.16
N PHE A 25 -6.80 -5.39 -7.33
CA PHE A 25 -7.20 -4.71 -8.55
C PHE A 25 -6.48 -3.37 -8.74
N CYS A 26 -6.29 -2.59 -7.68
CA CYS A 26 -5.56 -1.33 -7.78
C CYS A 26 -4.06 -1.52 -8.05
N ARG A 27 -3.48 -2.63 -7.59
CA ARG A 27 -2.04 -2.89 -7.73
C ARG A 27 -1.67 -3.55 -9.06
N LEU A 28 -2.54 -4.40 -9.61
CA LEU A 28 -2.23 -5.22 -10.79
C LEU A 28 -2.97 -4.81 -12.07
N PHE A 29 -4.19 -4.26 -11.95
CA PHE A 29 -5.07 -4.07 -13.11
C PHE A 29 -5.54 -2.63 -13.32
N CYS A 30 -5.45 -1.77 -12.30
CA CYS A 30 -6.02 -0.43 -12.38
C CYS A 30 -5.03 0.57 -12.98
N PRO A 31 -5.29 1.13 -14.18
CA PRO A 31 -4.44 2.17 -14.77
C PRO A 31 -4.33 3.40 -13.88
N TYR A 32 -5.37 3.68 -13.08
CA TYR A 32 -5.37 4.77 -12.11
C TYR A 32 -4.39 4.54 -10.96
N GLY A 33 -4.19 3.28 -10.53
CA GLY A 33 -3.19 2.93 -9.51
C GLY A 33 -1.76 3.15 -10.01
N ALA A 34 -1.49 2.86 -11.29
CA ALA A 34 -0.21 3.12 -11.92
C ALA A 34 0.08 4.63 -12.04
N ILE A 35 -0.89 5.42 -12.50
CA ILE A 35 -0.76 6.88 -12.60
C ILE A 35 -0.57 7.49 -11.20
N ALA A 36 -1.39 7.07 -10.22
CA ALA A 36 -1.29 7.56 -8.85
C ALA A 36 0.08 7.24 -8.22
N SER A 37 0.62 6.04 -8.46
CA SER A 37 1.96 5.68 -7.98
C SER A 37 3.07 6.50 -8.66
N LEU A 38 2.90 6.84 -9.95
CA LEU A 38 3.84 7.70 -10.69
C LEU A 38 3.82 9.13 -10.16
N VAL A 39 2.63 9.69 -9.91
CA VAL A 39 2.45 11.02 -9.31
C VAL A 39 2.94 11.02 -7.86
N ALA A 40 2.66 9.98 -7.07
CA ALA A 40 3.15 9.83 -5.71
C ALA A 40 4.69 9.72 -5.65
N LYS A 41 5.33 9.10 -6.65
CA LYS A 41 6.80 9.09 -6.78
C LYS A 41 7.37 10.49 -7.02
N PHE A 42 6.63 11.37 -7.71
CA PHE A 42 7.01 12.76 -7.96
C PHE A 42 6.58 13.73 -6.85
N SER A 43 5.65 13.31 -5.98
CA SER A 43 5.18 14.12 -4.86
C SER A 43 6.32 14.48 -3.92
N LEU A 44 6.36 15.74 -3.48
CA LEU A 44 7.33 16.23 -2.51
C LEU A 44 7.07 15.65 -1.11
N PHE A 45 5.80 15.37 -0.76
CA PHE A 45 5.37 14.85 0.54
C PHE A 45 5.73 13.37 0.74
N LYS A 46 7.02 13.09 0.96
CA LYS A 46 7.53 11.73 1.20
C LYS A 46 7.81 11.53 2.68
N LEU A 47 7.47 10.35 3.19
CA LEU A 47 7.91 9.94 4.52
C LEU A 47 9.40 9.57 4.47
N LYS A 48 10.20 10.18 5.35
CA LYS A 48 11.60 9.82 5.58
C LYS A 48 11.81 9.39 7.03
N LYS A 49 12.77 8.47 7.20
CA LYS A 49 13.37 8.16 8.49
C LYS A 49 14.37 9.29 8.79
N GLY A 50 14.19 10.01 9.89
CA GLY A 50 15.14 11.01 10.38
C GLY A 50 16.32 10.36 11.11
N ASP A 51 17.26 11.19 11.56
CA ASP A 51 18.52 10.75 12.15
C ASP A 51 18.35 10.03 13.50
N THR A 52 17.22 10.23 14.17
CA THR A 52 16.86 9.55 15.42
C THR A 52 16.39 8.11 15.21
N CYS A 53 16.34 7.61 13.97
CA CYS A 53 15.85 6.27 13.67
C CYS A 53 16.84 5.17 14.10
N VAL A 54 16.45 4.35 15.07
CA VAL A 54 17.22 3.19 15.54
C VAL A 54 17.08 1.93 14.66
N ASN A 55 16.53 2.07 13.46
CA ASN A 55 16.31 0.99 12.48
C ASN A 55 15.64 -0.29 13.04
N CYS A 56 14.68 -0.14 13.96
CA CYS A 56 14.00 -1.25 14.62
C CYS A 56 13.02 -2.07 13.74
N GLY A 57 12.73 -1.63 12.52
CA GLY A 57 11.87 -2.33 11.55
C GLY A 57 10.37 -2.41 11.89
N LYS A 58 9.93 -1.94 13.07
CA LYS A 58 8.51 -2.05 13.51
C LYS A 58 7.53 -1.30 12.60
N CYS A 59 7.96 -0.16 12.05
CA CYS A 59 7.16 0.63 11.12
C CYS A 59 6.92 -0.10 9.80
N ASP A 60 7.93 -0.80 9.28
CA ASP A 60 7.85 -1.61 8.06
C ASP A 60 6.93 -2.83 8.27
N ALA A 61 7.06 -3.51 9.42
CA ALA A 61 6.22 -4.66 9.78
C ALA A 61 4.72 -4.33 9.90
N LYS A 62 4.39 -3.11 10.32
CA LYS A 62 2.99 -2.64 10.43
C LYS A 62 2.49 -1.92 9.18
N CYS A 63 3.36 -1.73 8.18
CA CYS A 63 3.00 -1.08 6.94
C CYS A 63 2.21 -2.07 6.05
N PRO A 64 0.98 -1.71 5.60
CA PRO A 64 0.17 -2.58 4.73
C PRO A 64 0.83 -2.85 3.39
N THR A 65 1.69 -1.94 2.92
CA THR A 65 2.43 -2.07 1.67
C THR A 65 3.77 -2.80 1.86
N GLY A 66 4.09 -3.22 3.08
CA GLY A 66 5.31 -3.96 3.42
C GLY A 66 6.58 -3.12 3.50
N ASN A 67 6.52 -1.82 3.21
CA ASN A 67 7.68 -0.93 3.36
C ASN A 67 7.23 0.53 3.48
N ILE A 68 7.83 1.29 4.42
CA ILE A 68 7.68 2.75 4.50
C ILE A 68 8.58 3.48 3.52
N SER A 69 9.69 2.87 3.12
CA SER A 69 10.53 3.35 2.03
C SER A 69 9.66 3.33 0.78
N GLN A 70 9.21 4.52 0.37
CA GLN A 70 8.28 4.75 -0.73
C GLN A 70 8.88 4.45 -2.11
N LYS A 71 9.69 3.39 -2.22
CA LYS A 71 10.40 2.93 -3.43
C LYS A 71 9.43 2.69 -4.60
N TYR A 72 8.17 2.43 -4.29
CA TYR A 72 7.12 2.14 -5.27
C TYR A 72 6.01 3.19 -5.34
N GLY A 73 6.06 4.28 -4.53
CA GLY A 73 4.98 5.29 -4.53
C GLY A 73 3.63 4.80 -3.96
N GLU A 74 3.61 3.61 -3.35
CA GLU A 74 2.38 2.95 -2.86
C GLU A 74 1.90 3.49 -1.50
N CYS A 75 2.63 4.43 -0.89
CA CYS A 75 2.29 4.94 0.44
C CYS A 75 1.12 5.92 0.36
N TYR A 76 0.00 5.54 0.98
CA TYR A 76 -1.23 6.35 1.03
C TYR A 76 -1.41 7.11 2.36
N LEU A 77 -0.31 7.40 3.07
CA LEU A 77 -0.27 8.17 4.32
C LEU A 77 -1.25 7.69 5.42
N CYS A 78 -1.34 6.37 5.64
CA CYS A 78 -2.24 5.81 6.67
C CYS A 78 -1.88 6.15 8.13
N GLY A 79 -0.71 6.73 8.39
CA GLY A 79 -0.28 7.13 9.72
C GLY A 79 0.09 5.99 10.70
N ARG A 80 -0.04 4.71 10.30
CA ARG A 80 0.27 3.56 11.18
C ARG A 80 1.73 3.53 11.64
N CYS A 81 2.63 4.01 10.79
CA CYS A 81 4.06 4.06 11.09
C CYS A 81 4.38 5.03 12.24
N PHE A 82 3.68 6.17 12.34
CA PHE A 82 3.84 7.11 13.46
C PHE A 82 3.43 6.51 14.80
N ARG A 83 2.31 5.77 14.84
CA ARG A 83 1.82 5.16 16.10
C ARG A 83 2.74 4.09 16.69
N VAL A 84 3.55 3.46 15.84
CA VAL A 84 4.40 2.32 16.22
C VAL A 84 5.85 2.75 16.46
N CYS A 85 6.22 3.95 16.01
CA CYS A 85 7.55 4.49 16.22
C CYS A 85 7.70 4.95 17.67
N ASN A 86 8.63 4.35 18.41
CA ASN A 86 8.93 4.69 19.80
C ASN A 86 9.86 5.90 19.96
N VAL A 87 10.54 6.30 18.88
CA VAL A 87 11.51 7.41 18.85
C VAL A 87 11.03 8.57 17.96
N GLU A 88 9.77 8.49 17.49
CA GLU A 88 9.11 9.51 16.65
C GLU A 88 9.97 9.99 15.46
N ALA A 89 10.82 9.11 14.93
CA ALA A 89 11.82 9.42 13.91
C ALA A 89 11.25 9.54 12.49
N ILE A 90 9.94 9.60 12.31
CA ILE A 90 9.28 9.63 11.00
C ILE A 90 8.86 11.07 10.72
N ALA A 91 9.33 11.64 9.62
CA ALA A 91 9.00 13.01 9.22
C ALA A 91 8.54 13.06 7.76
N PHE A 92 7.78 14.10 7.43
CA PHE A 92 7.49 14.48 6.05
C PHE A 92 8.65 15.31 5.50
N CYS A 93 9.12 14.96 4.31
CA CYS A 93 10.09 15.72 3.53
C CYS A 93 9.37 16.60 2.51
#